data_AF-U2KUF0-F1
#
_entry.id   AF-U2KUF0-F1
#
_cell.length_a   1.000
_cell.length_b   1.000
_cell.length_c   1.000
_cell.angle_alpha   90.00
_cell.angle_beta   90.00
_cell.angle_gamma   90.00
#
_symmetry.space_group_name_H-M   'P 1'
#
loop_
_entity.id
_entity.type
_entity.pdbx_description
1 polymer ?
#
loop_
_entity_poly.entity_id
_entity_poly.type
_entity_poly.pdbx_seq_one_letter_code
_entity_poly.pdbx_strand_id
1 'polypeptide(L)'
;MNKNNSIRTILSAALLIAASATAFAQGNGLAGINEATSMVTSYFDPGTKLIYAIGAVVGLIGGVKVYGKFSSGDPDTSKTAASWFGACIFLIVAATILRSFFL
;
A
#
# COMPACT_ATOMS: atom_id res chain seq x y z
N MET A 1 9.61 -50.68 38.39
CA MET A 1 9.45 -50.16 37.01
C MET A 1 10.83 -50.12 36.35
N ASN A 2 10.96 -50.68 35.15
CA ASN A 2 12.23 -50.74 34.43
C ASN A 2 12.71 -49.33 34.08
N LYS A 3 13.88 -48.92 34.60
CA LYS A 3 14.44 -47.56 34.45
C LYS A 3 14.50 -47.10 32.99
N ASN A 4 14.71 -48.05 32.07
CA ASN A 4 14.74 -47.79 30.64
C ASN A 4 13.35 -47.44 30.05
N ASN A 5 12.27 -48.04 30.58
CA ASN A 5 10.90 -47.77 30.12
C ASN A 5 10.40 -46.39 30.57
N SER A 6 10.79 -45.95 31.77
CA SER A 6 10.53 -44.59 32.28
C SER A 6 11.28 -43.51 31.49
N ILE A 7 12.52 -43.78 31.06
CA ILE A 7 13.29 -42.84 30.22
C ILE A 7 12.63 -42.70 28.84
N ARG A 8 12.18 -43.81 28.23
CA ARG A 8 11.46 -43.79 26.96
C ARG A 8 10.14 -43.03 27.04
N THR A 9 9.39 -43.16 28.14
CA THR A 9 8.12 -42.41 28.32
C THR A 9 8.37 -40.92 28.51
N ILE A 10 9.42 -40.52 29.23
CA ILE A 10 9.80 -39.10 29.39
C ILE A 10 10.23 -38.50 28.05
N LEU A 11 11.04 -39.21 27.26
CA LEU A 11 11.46 -38.77 25.92
C LEU A 11 10.27 -38.62 24.97
N SER A 12 9.33 -39.57 24.97
CA SER A 12 8.12 -39.48 24.16
C SER A 12 7.24 -38.30 24.57
N ALA A 13 7.06 -38.07 25.88
CA ALA A 13 6.29 -36.93 26.39
C ALA A 13 6.93 -35.59 26.01
N ALA A 14 8.25 -35.47 26.12
CA ALA A 14 8.99 -34.28 25.71
C ALA A 14 8.86 -33.99 24.21
N LEU A 15 8.87 -35.05 23.37
CA LEU A 15 8.69 -34.92 21.93
C LEU A 15 7.28 -34.46 21.56
N LEU A 16 6.24 -34.95 22.25
CA LEU A 16 4.87 -34.52 22.02
C LEU A 16 4.63 -33.06 22.44
N ILE A 17 5.26 -32.62 23.54
CA ILE A 17 5.21 -31.21 23.97
C ILE A 17 5.89 -30.31 22.93
N ALA A 18 7.08 -30.69 22.44
CA ALA A 18 7.79 -29.94 21.40
C ALA A 18 7.00 -29.87 20.08
N ALA A 19 6.37 -30.96 19.66
CA ALA A 19 5.52 -31.01 18.46
C ALA A 19 4.27 -30.13 18.60
N SER A 20 3.65 -30.10 19.78
CA SER A 20 2.50 -29.23 20.04
C SER A 20 2.87 -27.74 19.95
N ALA A 21 4.04 -27.35 20.47
CA ALA A 21 4.53 -25.97 20.39
C ALA A 21 4.74 -25.51 18.93
N THR A 22 5.22 -26.40 18.05
CA THR A 22 5.34 -26.09 16.62
C THR A 22 4.00 -26.00 15.89
N ALA A 23 2.97 -26.73 16.36
CA ALA A 23 1.62 -26.64 15.80
C ALA A 23 0.90 -25.33 16.18
N PHE A 24 1.15 -24.79 17.38
CA PHE A 24 0.65 -23.47 17.79
C PHE A 24 1.35 -22.31 17.06
N ALA A 25 2.59 -22.53 16.60
CA ALA A 25 3.35 -21.57 15.78
C ALA A 25 3.12 -21.76 14.27
N GLN A 26 2.35 -22.77 13.85
CA GLN A 26 1.83 -22.90 12.50
C GLN A 26 0.71 -21.87 12.30
N GLY A 27 1.09 -20.60 12.43
CA GLY A 27 0.26 -19.44 12.27
C GLY A 27 -0.22 -19.38 10.83
N ASN A 28 -1.50 -19.70 10.68
CA ASN A 28 -2.37 -19.45 9.55
C ASN A 28 -1.76 -18.43 8.57
N GLY A 29 -1.28 -18.86 7.40
CA GLY A 29 -0.74 -17.93 6.40
C GLY A 29 -1.74 -16.82 6.03
N LEU A 30 -3.04 -17.06 6.24
CA LEU A 30 -4.10 -16.05 6.14
C LEU A 30 -4.02 -14.96 7.22
N ALA A 31 -3.56 -15.27 8.44
CA ALA A 31 -3.35 -14.26 9.49
C ALA A 31 -2.23 -13.28 9.10
N GLY A 32 -1.11 -13.79 8.58
CA GLY A 32 -0.02 -12.94 8.07
C GLY A 32 -0.43 -12.12 6.85
N ILE A 33 -1.21 -12.70 5.92
CA ILE A 33 -1.76 -11.97 4.76
C ILE A 33 -2.75 -10.89 5.21
N ASN A 34 -3.62 -11.19 6.18
CA ASN A 34 -4.59 -10.22 6.71
C ASN A 34 -3.90 -9.08 7.45
N GLU A 35 -2.84 -9.37 8.22
CA GLU A 35 -2.05 -8.37 8.92
C GLU A 35 -1.26 -7.48 7.94
N ALA A 36 -0.61 -8.08 6.94
CA ALA A 36 0.06 -7.33 5.87
C ALA A 36 -0.93 -6.45 5.07
N THR A 37 -2.14 -6.96 4.77
CA THR A 37 -3.20 -6.20 4.10
C THR A 37 -3.66 -5.03 4.96
N SER A 38 -3.92 -5.25 6.26
CA SER A 38 -4.32 -4.19 7.19
C SER A 38 -3.24 -3.10 7.32
N MET A 39 -1.97 -3.50 7.37
CA MET A 39 -0.83 -2.58 7.37
C MET A 39 -0.80 -1.74 6.09
N VAL A 40 -0.93 -2.36 4.92
CA VAL A 40 -0.94 -1.66 3.62
C VAL A 40 -2.13 -0.70 3.52
N THR A 41 -3.34 -1.13 3.87
CA THR A 41 -4.55 -0.28 3.86
C THR A 41 -4.41 0.92 4.80
N SER A 42 -3.72 0.78 5.94
CA SER A 42 -3.49 1.90 6.87
C SER A 42 -2.66 3.04 6.25
N TYR A 43 -1.79 2.73 5.28
CA TYR A 43 -0.97 3.73 4.57
C TYR A 43 -1.68 4.37 3.39
N PHE A 44 -2.77 3.77 2.87
CA PHE A 44 -3.47 4.31 1.71
C PHE A 44 -4.10 5.67 1.99
N ASP A 45 -4.76 5.84 3.14
CA ASP A 45 -5.45 7.08 3.47
C ASP A 45 -4.50 8.30 3.63
N PRO A 46 -3.37 8.21 4.38
CA PRO A 46 -2.35 9.26 4.38
C PRO A 46 -1.62 9.38 3.03
N GLY A 47 -1.40 8.28 2.29
CA GLY A 47 -0.79 8.29 0.96
C GLY A 47 -1.64 9.03 -0.07
N THR A 48 -2.96 8.84 -0.07
CA THR A 48 -3.89 9.56 -0.95
C THR A 48 -3.89 11.06 -0.65
N LYS A 49 -3.85 11.46 0.64
CA LYS A 49 -3.74 12.88 1.02
C LYS A 49 -2.44 13.51 0.50
N LEU A 50 -1.32 12.79 0.58
CA LEU A 50 -0.05 13.23 0.01
C LEU A 50 -0.11 13.40 -1.52
N ILE A 51 -0.70 12.44 -2.23
CA ILE A 51 -0.87 12.53 -3.70
C ILE A 51 -1.72 13.75 -4.08
N TYR A 52 -2.81 14.02 -3.35
CA TYR A 52 -3.61 15.21 -3.59
C TYR A 52 -2.86 16.51 -3.31
N ALA A 53 -2.04 16.56 -2.26
CA ALA A 53 -1.20 17.72 -1.98
C ALA A 53 -0.18 17.96 -3.10
N ILE A 54 0.48 16.91 -3.59
CA ILE A 54 1.43 17.00 -4.71
C ILE A 54 0.71 17.42 -6.00
N GLY A 55 -0.45 16.81 -6.28
CA GLY A 55 -1.28 17.15 -7.44
C GLY A 55 -1.70 18.62 -7.44
N ALA A 56 -2.04 19.18 -6.28
CA ALA A 56 -2.36 20.60 -6.14
C ALA A 56 -1.15 21.49 -6.45
N VAL A 57 0.03 21.17 -5.93
CA VAL A 57 1.26 21.95 -6.17
C VAL A 57 1.66 21.91 -7.64
N VAL A 58 1.73 20.72 -8.24
CA VAL A 58 2.10 20.54 -9.66
C VAL A 58 1.04 21.17 -10.58
N GLY A 59 -0.23 21.07 -10.21
CA GLY A 59 -1.35 21.73 -10.91
C GLY A 59 -1.19 23.24 -10.94
N LEU A 60 -0.89 23.88 -9.80
CA LEU A 60 -0.64 25.32 -9.73
C LEU A 60 0.57 25.74 -10.59
N ILE A 61 1.69 25.01 -10.52
CA ILE A 61 2.90 25.32 -11.31
C ILE A 61 2.59 25.24 -12.82
N GLY A 62 1.88 24.19 -13.24
CA GLY A 62 1.47 24.05 -14.64
C GLY A 62 0.52 25.15 -15.09
N GLY A 63 -0.42 25.56 -14.23
CA GLY A 63 -1.35 26.66 -14.49
C GLY A 63 -0.63 28.00 -14.67
N VAL A 64 0.37 28.30 -13.84
CA VAL A 64 1.23 29.49 -13.98
C VAL A 64 1.97 29.47 -15.32
N LYS A 65 2.47 28.30 -15.74
CA LYS A 65 3.16 28.15 -17.04
C LYS A 65 2.22 28.36 -18.23
N VAL A 66 0.99 27.86 -18.15
CA VAL A 66 -0.05 28.09 -19.16
C VAL A 66 -0.42 29.58 -19.22
N TYR A 67 -0.61 30.23 -18.07
CA TYR A 67 -0.87 31.66 -17.99
C TYR A 67 0.27 32.48 -18.62
N GLY A 68 1.53 32.11 -18.36
CA GLY A 68 2.69 32.75 -18.99
C GLY A 68 2.62 32.69 -20.52
N LYS A 69 2.35 31.50 -21.10
CA LYS A 69 2.16 31.34 -22.54
C LYS A 69 0.97 32.14 -23.09
N PHE A 70 -0.14 32.14 -22.37
CA PHE A 70 -1.35 32.90 -22.71
C PHE A 70 -1.07 34.41 -22.74
N SER A 71 -0.37 34.91 -21.72
CA SER A 71 0.00 36.32 -21.62
C SER A 71 1.01 36.75 -22.69
N SER A 72 1.84 35.83 -23.20
CA SER A 72 2.79 36.11 -24.30
C SER A 72 2.19 35.96 -25.70
N GLY A 73 0.91 35.56 -25.82
CA GLY A 73 0.27 35.33 -27.12
C GLY A 73 0.83 34.12 -27.88
N ASP A 74 1.39 33.13 -27.17
CA ASP A 74 1.99 31.95 -27.77
C ASP A 74 0.89 31.10 -28.45
N PRO A 75 0.99 30.79 -29.76
CA PRO A 75 0.01 29.98 -30.48
C PRO A 75 -0.13 28.54 -29.90
N ASP A 76 0.87 28.03 -29.19
CA ASP A 76 0.83 26.72 -28.52
C ASP A 76 0.15 26.75 -27.13
N THR A 77 -0.42 27.89 -26.72
CA THR A 77 -1.09 28.01 -25.42
C THR A 77 -2.24 27.03 -25.29
N SER A 78 -3.11 26.91 -26.30
CA SER A 78 -4.25 25.98 -26.27
C SER A 78 -3.81 24.53 -26.11
N LYS A 79 -2.71 24.13 -26.76
CA LYS A 79 -2.13 22.80 -26.65
C LYS A 79 -1.54 22.54 -25.26
N THR A 80 -0.87 23.55 -24.69
CA THR A 80 -0.27 23.46 -23.35
C THR A 80 -1.33 23.47 -22.26
N ALA A 81 -2.40 24.27 -22.42
CA ALA A 81 -3.54 24.34 -21.51
C ALA A 81 -4.31 23.02 -21.50
N ALA A 82 -4.58 22.46 -22.68
CA ALA A 82 -5.28 21.18 -22.81
C ALA A 82 -4.47 20.02 -22.19
N SER A 83 -3.15 19.96 -22.42
CA SER A 83 -2.31 18.90 -21.84
C SER A 83 -2.17 19.02 -20.32
N TRP A 84 -2.04 20.24 -19.80
CA TRP A 84 -2.03 20.49 -18.36
C TRP A 84 -3.34 20.09 -17.68
N PHE A 85 -4.48 20.50 -18.25
CA PHE A 85 -5.79 20.20 -17.69
C PHE A 85 -6.09 18.70 -17.71
N GLY A 86 -5.75 18.04 -18.83
CA GLY A 86 -5.86 16.58 -18.95
C GLY A 86 -5.00 15.84 -17.92
N ALA A 87 -3.77 16.30 -17.68
CA ALA A 87 -2.90 15.73 -16.65
C ALA A 87 -3.46 15.92 -15.22
N CYS A 88 -4.07 17.08 -14.93
CA CYS A 88 -4.70 17.34 -13.64
C CYS A 88 -5.88 16.40 -13.38
N ILE A 89 -6.77 16.21 -14.36
CA ILE A 89 -7.88 15.27 -14.25
C ILE A 89 -7.36 13.84 -14.07
N PHE A 90 -6.37 13.44 -14.87
CA PHE A 90 -5.78 12.11 -14.77
C PHE A 90 -5.22 11.82 -13.37
N LEU A 91 -4.51 12.77 -12.75
CA LEU A 91 -3.97 12.59 -11.39
C LEU A 91 -5.07 12.36 -10.34
N ILE A 92 -6.20 13.06 -10.42
CA ILE A 92 -7.33 12.89 -9.50
C ILE A 92 -8.02 11.52 -9.72
N VAL A 93 -8.22 11.14 -10.97
CA VAL A 93 -8.83 9.85 -11.34
C VAL A 93 -7.92 8.68 -10.97
N ALA A 94 -6.61 8.80 -11.19
CA ALA A 94 -5.64 7.78 -10.80
C ALA A 94 -5.62 7.56 -9.29
N ALA A 95 -5.68 8.64 -8.49
CA ALA A 95 -5.72 8.56 -7.04
C ALA A 95 -6.97 7.85 -6.52
N THR A 96 -8.14 8.10 -7.14
CA THR A 96 -9.39 7.42 -6.78
C THR A 96 -9.41 5.96 -7.19
N ILE A 97 -8.95 5.62 -8.40
CA ILE A 97 -8.86 4.23 -8.86
C ILE A 97 -7.87 3.41 -8.01
N LEU A 98 -6.70 3.96 -7.69
CA LEU A 98 -5.74 3.31 -6.80
C LEU A 98 -6.30 3.08 -5.39
N ARG A 99 -7.18 3.96 -4.89
CA ARG A 99 -7.88 3.70 -3.63
C ARG A 99 -8.92 2.58 -3.77
N SER A 100 -9.63 2.53 -4.90
CA SER A 100 -10.68 1.53 -5.18
C SER A 100 -10.16 0.12 -5.44
N PHE A 101 -8.89 -0.07 -5.81
CA PHE A 101 -8.31 -1.42 -5.96
C PHE A 101 -7.93 -2.09 -4.64
N PHE A 102 -7.84 -1.32 -3.55
CA PHE A 102 -7.35 -1.79 -2.25
C PHE A 102 -8.41 -1.70 -1.14
N LEU A 103 -9.65 -1.36 -1.50
CA LEU A 103 -10.82 -1.25 -0.63
C LEU A 103 -11.88 -2.24 -1.09
#